data_AF-A0A4Z2ECF2-F1
#
_entry.id   AF-A0A4Z2ECF2-F1
#
_cell.length_a   1.000
_cell.length_b   1.000
_cell.length_c   1.000
_cell.angle_alpha   90.00
_cell.angle_beta   90.00
_cell.angle_gamma   90.00
#
_symmetry.space_group_name_H-M   'P 1'
#
loop_
_entity.id
_entity.type
_entity.pdbx_description
1 polymer ?
#
loop_
_entity_poly.entity_id
_entity_poly.type
_entity_poly.pdbx_seq_one_letter_code
_entity_poly.pdbx_strand_id
1 'polypeptide(L)'
;MEPGAAFQLPFSVLTEGSGGKYTISARNDKNFPSTYPLSLTLTSGEYTNSSLTITPPAGTPSGADVTLTLEAKSASGLDSNYVVLRISVVTKVTRRPLGSRRWNR
;
A
#
# COMPACT_ATOMS: atom_id res chain seq x y z
N MET A 1 5.88 -5.33 4.62
CA MET A 1 4.55 -5.98 4.76
C MET A 1 4.72 -7.47 5.03
N GLU A 2 3.73 -8.14 5.60
CA GLU A 2 3.80 -9.58 5.89
C GLU A 2 3.10 -10.42 4.80
N PRO A 3 3.59 -11.62 4.46
CA PRO A 3 2.85 -12.54 3.58
C PRO A 3 1.48 -12.87 4.16
N GLY A 4 0.43 -12.80 3.32
CA GLY A 4 -0.94 -13.18 3.70
C GLY A 4 -1.69 -12.17 4.56
N ALA A 5 -1.07 -11.05 4.93
CA ALA A 5 -1.69 -10.02 5.75
C ALA A 5 -1.97 -8.75 4.92
N ALA A 6 -3.09 -8.09 5.22
CA ALA A 6 -3.39 -6.79 4.63
C ALA A 6 -2.42 -5.73 5.18
N PHE A 7 -1.78 -5.01 4.27
CA PHE A 7 -0.94 -3.85 4.57
C PHE A 7 -1.65 -2.58 4.13
N GLN A 8 -1.91 -1.67 5.07
CA GLN A 8 -2.56 -0.39 4.81
C GLN A 8 -1.52 0.74 4.70
N LEU A 9 -1.54 1.46 3.58
CA LEU A 9 -0.73 2.63 3.31
C LEU A 9 -1.63 3.88 3.33
N PRO A 10 -1.53 4.73 4.36
CA PRO A 10 -2.18 6.04 4.33
C PRO A 10 -1.47 6.96 3.33
N PHE A 11 -2.23 7.81 2.65
CA PHE A 11 -1.70 8.85 1.77
C PHE A 11 -2.60 10.10 1.81
N SER A 12 -2.05 11.22 1.39
CA SER A 12 -2.76 12.50 1.29
C SER A 12 -2.49 13.13 -0.07
N VAL A 13 -3.49 13.81 -0.61
CA VAL A 13 -3.37 14.58 -1.85
C VAL A 13 -3.75 16.02 -1.57
N LEU A 14 -2.97 16.95 -2.11
CA LEU A 14 -3.16 18.39 -2.04
C LEU A 14 -3.15 18.92 -3.47
N THR A 15 -4.01 19.89 -3.77
CA THR A 15 -3.91 20.69 -4.98
C THR A 15 -3.92 22.17 -4.62
N GLU A 16 -3.00 22.94 -5.18
CA GLU A 16 -3.01 24.41 -5.14
C GLU A 16 -3.75 25.01 -6.36
N GLY A 17 -4.16 24.15 -7.31
CA GLY A 17 -4.94 24.54 -8.48
C GLY A 17 -6.44 24.63 -8.18
N SER A 18 -7.25 24.46 -9.22
CA SER A 18 -8.68 24.27 -9.03
C SER A 18 -8.94 22.94 -8.31
N GLY A 19 -9.74 22.99 -7.25
CA GLY A 19 -10.27 21.79 -6.61
C GLY A 19 -11.17 20.99 -7.55
N GLY A 20 -11.73 19.89 -7.05
CA GLY A 20 -12.65 19.04 -7.80
C GLY A 20 -12.21 17.58 -7.80
N LYS A 21 -12.70 16.82 -8.77
CA LYS A 21 -12.49 15.37 -8.82
C LYS A 21 -11.14 15.03 -9.46
N TYR A 22 -10.35 14.25 -8.72
CA TYR A 22 -9.10 13.65 -9.16
C TYR A 22 -9.27 12.14 -9.25
N THR A 23 -8.83 11.54 -10.35
CA THR A 23 -8.73 10.09 -10.50
C THR A 23 -7.47 9.61 -9.77
N ILE A 24 -7.59 8.49 -9.07
CA ILE A 24 -6.48 7.84 -8.40
C ILE A 24 -6.18 6.54 -9.13
N SER A 25 -4.92 6.32 -9.47
CA SER A 25 -4.44 5.07 -10.07
C SER A 25 -3.38 4.46 -9.18
N ALA A 26 -3.46 3.16 -8.93
CA ALA A 26 -2.42 2.45 -8.19
C ALA A 26 -2.07 1.13 -8.87
N ARG A 27 -0.77 0.92 -9.06
CA ARG A 27 -0.22 -0.27 -9.71
C ARG A 27 0.95 -0.79 -8.90
N ASN A 28 0.91 -2.08 -8.57
CA ASN A 28 2.06 -2.77 -8.01
C ASN A 28 2.59 -3.82 -9.01
N ASP A 29 3.91 -3.92 -9.11
CA ASP A 29 4.61 -4.78 -10.09
C ASP A 29 4.44 -6.29 -9.87
N LYS A 30 3.97 -6.71 -8.68
CA LYS A 30 3.66 -8.11 -8.36
C LYS A 30 2.20 -8.50 -8.59
N ASN A 31 1.36 -7.57 -9.05
CA ASN A 31 -0.09 -7.77 -9.20
C ASN A 31 -0.77 -8.30 -7.92
N PHE A 32 -0.25 -7.95 -6.75
CA PHE A 32 -0.91 -8.27 -5.48
C PHE A 32 -2.27 -7.59 -5.42
N PRO A 33 -3.30 -8.28 -4.89
CA PRO A 33 -4.61 -7.68 -4.64
C PRO A 33 -4.46 -6.36 -3.90
N SER A 34 -5.08 -5.31 -4.45
CA SER A 34 -5.07 -3.99 -3.84
C SER A 34 -6.44 -3.33 -3.91
N THR A 35 -6.76 -2.53 -2.90
CA THR A 35 -8.00 -1.75 -2.83
C THR A 35 -7.66 -0.31 -2.47
N TYR A 36 -8.30 0.63 -3.16
CA TYR A 36 -8.09 2.07 -3.02
C TYR A 36 -9.29 2.81 -3.63
N PRO A 37 -9.56 4.07 -3.25
CA PRO A 37 -10.60 4.84 -3.93
C PRO A 37 -10.17 5.15 -5.37
N LEU A 38 -11.05 4.96 -6.35
CA LEU A 38 -10.75 5.30 -7.76
C LEU A 38 -10.72 6.81 -8.00
N SER A 39 -11.26 7.61 -7.07
CA SER A 39 -11.23 9.06 -7.15
C SER A 39 -11.33 9.71 -5.78
N LEU A 40 -10.78 10.92 -5.67
CA LEU A 40 -10.94 11.82 -4.54
C LEU A 40 -11.52 13.15 -5.02
N THR A 41 -12.31 13.80 -4.18
CA THR A 41 -12.71 15.20 -4.39
C THR A 41 -11.81 16.07 -3.53
N LEU A 42 -11.00 16.91 -4.17
CA LEU A 42 -10.05 17.79 -3.50
C LEU A 42 -10.61 19.20 -3.36
N THR A 43 -10.33 19.84 -2.22
CA THR A 43 -10.49 21.28 -2.03
C THR A 43 -9.13 21.96 -2.24
N SER A 44 -9.10 23.10 -2.92
CA SER A 44 -7.85 23.84 -3.16
C SER A 44 -7.23 24.28 -1.83
N GLY A 45 -5.93 24.05 -1.65
CA GLY A 45 -5.17 24.38 -0.44
C GLY A 45 -5.41 23.45 0.76
N GLU A 46 -6.20 22.38 0.61
CA GLU A 46 -6.49 21.44 1.70
C GLU A 46 -6.02 20.01 1.39
N TYR A 47 -5.48 19.33 2.41
CA TYR A 47 -5.16 17.91 2.30
C TYR A 47 -6.41 17.05 2.35
N THR A 48 -6.57 16.19 1.34
CA THR A 48 -7.54 15.10 1.36
C THR A 48 -6.82 13.79 1.68
N ASN A 49 -7.17 13.18 2.80
CA ASN A 49 -6.57 11.93 3.27
C ASN A 49 -7.31 10.70 2.73
N SER A 50 -6.57 9.65 2.42
CA SER A 50 -7.12 8.35 2.08
C SER A 50 -6.14 7.21 2.39
N SER A 51 -6.53 5.99 2.04
CA SER A 51 -5.68 4.81 2.24
C SER A 51 -5.79 3.83 1.09
N LEU A 52 -4.68 3.15 0.82
CA LEU A 52 -4.58 2.03 -0.10
C LEU A 52 -4.23 0.78 0.72
N THR A 53 -4.87 -0.35 0.42
CA THR A 53 -4.54 -1.64 1.02
C THR A 53 -3.91 -2.55 -0.03
N ILE A 54 -2.82 -3.24 0.33
CA ILE A 54 -2.19 -4.30 -0.47
C ILE A 54 -2.19 -5.58 0.37
N THR A 55 -2.61 -6.70 -0.21
CA THR A 55 -2.55 -8.00 0.46
C THR A 55 -1.67 -8.95 -0.35
N PRO A 56 -0.38 -9.12 0.03
CA PRO A 56 0.46 -10.15 -0.54
C PRO A 56 -0.16 -11.53 -0.29
N PRO A 57 -0.17 -12.45 -1.28
CA PRO A 57 -0.56 -13.84 -1.04
C PRO A 57 0.23 -14.47 0.10
N ALA A 58 -0.37 -15.41 0.84
CA ALA A 58 0.27 -16.06 2.00
C ALA A 58 1.58 -16.81 1.65
N GLY A 59 1.70 -17.31 0.42
CA GLY A 59 2.91 -17.97 -0.08
C GLY A 59 4.00 -17.03 -0.57
N THR A 60 3.84 -15.71 -0.42
CA THR A 60 4.85 -14.75 -0.88
C THR A 60 6.16 -14.94 -0.10
N PRO A 61 7.30 -15.19 -0.78
CA PRO A 61 8.57 -15.36 -0.09
C PRO A 61 9.00 -14.11 0.67
N SER A 62 9.61 -14.30 1.85
CA SER A 62 10.32 -13.22 2.53
C SER A 62 11.46 -12.69 1.65
N GLY A 63 11.64 -11.38 1.62
CA GLY A 63 12.61 -10.71 0.75
C GLY A 63 12.06 -10.36 -0.64
N ALA A 64 10.82 -10.74 -0.97
CA ALA A 64 10.18 -10.24 -2.18
C ALA A 64 9.97 -8.73 -2.07
N ASP A 65 10.40 -7.97 -3.07
CA ASP A 65 10.14 -6.53 -3.17
C ASP A 65 8.95 -6.24 -4.07
N VAL A 66 8.19 -5.22 -3.70
CA VAL A 66 7.07 -4.69 -4.46
C VAL A 66 7.31 -3.23 -4.76
N THR A 67 7.20 -2.88 -6.03
CA THR A 67 7.22 -1.49 -6.50
C THR A 67 5.78 -1.04 -6.71
N LEU A 68 5.31 -0.10 -5.89
CA LEU A 68 4.00 0.55 -6.00
C LEU A 68 4.18 1.91 -6.67
N THR A 69 3.44 2.16 -7.74
CA THR A 69 3.21 3.50 -8.28
C THR A 69 1.80 3.92 -7.94
N LEU A 70 1.66 5.07 -7.27
CA LEU A 70 0.38 5.72 -6.96
C LEU A 70 0.37 7.08 -7.65
N GLU A 71 -0.71 7.38 -8.38
CA GLU A 71 -0.88 8.61 -9.14
C GLU A 71 -2.21 9.25 -8.79
N ALA A 72 -2.22 10.59 -8.73
CA ALA A 72 -3.43 11.40 -8.71
C ALA A 72 -3.44 12.30 -9.95
N LYS A 73 -4.57 12.36 -10.65
CA LYS A 73 -4.72 13.12 -11.89
C LYS A 73 -6.05 13.87 -11.95
N SER A 74 -6.02 15.16 -12.26
CA SER A 74 -7.23 15.97 -12.40
C SER A 74 -8.06 15.53 -13.62
N ALA A 75 -9.35 15.84 -13.62
CA ALA A 75 -10.24 15.48 -14.73
C ALA A 75 -9.83 16.10 -16.08
N SER A 76 -9.21 17.29 -16.06
CA SER A 76 -8.64 17.92 -17.26
C SER A 76 -7.34 17.26 -17.73
N GLY A 77 -6.70 16.49 -16.85
CA GLY A 77 -5.40 15.86 -17.08
C GLY A 77 -4.21 16.83 -17.06
N LEU A 78 -4.45 18.11 -16.74
CA LEU A 78 -3.40 19.15 -16.69
C LEU A 78 -2.61 19.10 -15.38
N ASP A 79 -3.26 18.67 -14.30
CA ASP A 79 -2.63 18.53 -12.99
C ASP A 79 -2.48 17.04 -12.69
N SER A 80 -1.25 16.61 -12.44
CA SER A 80 -0.96 15.25 -12.02
C SER A 80 0.26 15.20 -11.12
N ASN A 81 0.28 14.23 -10.22
CA ASN A 81 1.46 13.89 -9.46
C ASN A 81 1.47 12.39 -9.16
N TYR A 82 2.66 11.84 -8.96
CA TYR A 82 2.83 10.42 -8.65
C TYR A 82 3.91 10.20 -7.59
N VAL A 83 3.80 9.07 -6.89
CA VAL A 83 4.81 8.57 -5.97
C VAL A 83 5.13 7.11 -6.32
N VAL A 84 6.40 6.74 -6.19
CA VAL A 84 6.87 5.37 -6.33
C VAL A 84 7.45 4.91 -5.00
N LEU A 85 6.96 3.78 -4.49
CA LEU A 85 7.40 3.20 -3.22
C LEU A 85 7.89 1.79 -3.46
N ARG A 86 9.02 1.43 -2.84
CA ARG A 86 9.53 0.05 -2.82
C ARG A 86 9.32 -0.53 -1.43
N ILE A 87 8.51 -1.58 -1.35
CA ILE A 87 8.05 -2.19 -0.10
C ILE A 87 8.48 -3.66 -0.09
N SER A 88 9.24 -4.06 0.93
CA SER A 88 9.65 -5.46 1.08
C SER A 88 8.61 -6.28 1.84
N VAL A 89 8.44 -7.53 1.42
CA VAL A 89 7.68 -8.56 2.12
C VAL A 89 8.62 -9.27 3.09
N VAL A 90 8.25 -9.32 4.37
CA VAL A 90 9.07 -9.92 5.42
C VAL A 90 8.22 -10.87 6.25
N THR A 91 8.64 -12.13 6.33
CA THR A 91 7.97 -13.11 7.19
C THR A 91 8.29 -12.82 8.65
N LYS A 92 7.26 -12.83 9.50
CA LYS A 92 7.43 -12.70 10.95
C LYS A 92 8.24 -13.86 11.50
N VAL A 93 9.32 -13.57 12.21
CA VAL A 93 10.09 -14.59 12.95
C VAL A 93 9.26 -15.03 14.15
N THR A 94 8.76 -16.27 14.13
CA THR A 94 8.16 -16.88 15.32
C THR A 94 9.20 -17.75 16.02
N ARG A 95 9.49 -17.43 17.28
CA ARG A 95 10.31 -18.30 18.14
C ARG A 95 9.52 -19.58 18.38
N ARG A 96 10.05 -20.74 17.97
CA ARG A 96 9.47 -22.03 18.36
C ARG A 96 9.57 -22.18 19.89
N PRO A 97 8.48 -22.49 20.61
CA PRO A 97 8.57 -22.88 22.01
C PRO A 97 9.45 -24.13 22.10
N LEU A 98 10.48 -24.10 22.97
CA LEU A 98 11.22 -25.30 23.33
C LEU A 98 10.25 -26.22 24.08
N GLY A 99 9.84 -27.31 23.45
CA GLY A 99 9.10 -28.36 24.13
C GLY A 99 9.95 -28.88 25.30
N SER A 100 9.37 -28.88 26.50
CA SER A 100 10.01 -29.43 27.70
C SER A 100 10.33 -30.90 27.46
N ARG A 101 11.60 -31.22 27.19
CA ARG A 101 12.11 -32.60 27.26
C ARG A 101 12.06 -33.03 28.72
N ARG A 102 11.00 -33.75 29.10
CA ARG A 102 10.96 -34.52 30.34
C ARG A 102 11.94 -35.68 30.18
N TRP A 103 13.00 -35.67 30.97
CA TRP A 103 13.85 -36.85 31.19
C TRP A 103 13.15 -37.72 32.23
N ASN A 104 12.68 -38.91 31.83
CA ASN A 104 12.39 -39.96 32.80
C ASN A 104 13.72 -40.63 33.14
N ARG A 105 14.03 -40.72 34.43
CA ARG A 105 15.09 -41.55 34.99
C ARG A 105 14.45 -42.50 35.99
#